data_AF-A0A955QAT1-F1
#
_entry.id   AF-A0A955QAT1-F1
#
_cell.length_a   1.000
_cell.length_b   1.000
_cell.length_c   1.000
_cell.angle_alpha   90.00
_cell.angle_beta   90.00
_cell.angle_gamma   90.00
#
_symmetry.space_group_name_H-M   'P 1'
#
loop_
_entity.id
_entity.type
_entity.pdbx_description
1 polymer ?
#
loop_
_entity_poly.entity_id
_entity_poly.type
_entity_poly.pdbx_seq_one_letter_code
_entity_poly.pdbx_strand_id
1 'polypeptide(L)'
;MKTTRLVPVVLVVASTLMSLLTNPSGAIGQSACGCTQQDKLDVESRIKQVKGAIQELDALVKEWEAREKAAGEPFDLDPDSKNVVADTLTFKMAGVADPNARRFGADTDRKCQVHISPGATPCLRGALEDHEAVHRTACEAARDQRPIYDIVGAINWRLKQRVVDYMKEEKAGYQKELERLTKELDQQKKNCKTVTKLDPSMQRQMKGAMAQQERLQSASNRLTKYGQSLN
;
A
#
# COMPACT_ATOMS: atom_id res chain seq x y z
N MET A 1 36.87 -15.58 -79.21
CA MET A 1 37.53 -15.07 -78.00
C MET A 1 36.58 -15.17 -76.81
N LYS A 2 37.07 -15.88 -75.78
CA LYS A 2 36.70 -15.99 -74.36
C LYS A 2 35.30 -15.56 -73.88
N THR A 3 34.56 -16.60 -73.48
CA THR A 3 33.50 -16.67 -72.47
C THR A 3 33.95 -16.20 -71.08
N THR A 4 33.07 -15.53 -70.33
CA THR A 4 33.12 -15.55 -68.86
C THR A 4 31.70 -15.48 -68.28
N ARG A 5 31.34 -16.49 -67.47
CA ARG A 5 30.17 -16.56 -66.59
C ARG A 5 30.61 -16.16 -65.17
N LEU A 6 29.75 -15.47 -64.41
CA LEU A 6 29.78 -15.33 -62.94
C LEU A 6 28.30 -15.24 -62.47
N VAL A 7 27.69 -16.33 -62.00
CA VAL A 7 27.53 -16.84 -60.61
C VAL A 7 26.81 -15.87 -59.66
N PRO A 8 25.60 -16.21 -59.14
CA PRO A 8 24.94 -15.46 -58.08
C PRO A 8 25.55 -15.78 -56.71
N VAL A 9 25.84 -14.73 -55.94
CA VAL A 9 26.28 -14.82 -54.53
C VAL A 9 25.07 -15.12 -53.66
N VAL A 10 25.03 -16.32 -53.09
CA VAL A 10 24.12 -16.71 -52.01
C VAL A 10 24.74 -16.21 -50.70
N LEU A 11 24.14 -15.17 -50.10
CA LEU A 11 24.49 -14.72 -48.76
C LEU A 11 23.65 -15.51 -47.75
N VAL A 12 24.27 -16.42 -47.00
CA VAL A 12 23.66 -17.16 -45.90
C VAL A 12 23.59 -16.23 -44.68
N VAL A 13 22.36 -15.87 -44.28
CA VAL A 13 22.10 -15.16 -43.01
C VAL A 13 22.21 -16.19 -41.88
N ALA A 14 23.33 -16.17 -41.16
CA ALA A 14 23.49 -16.92 -39.92
C ALA A 14 22.81 -16.15 -38.78
N SER A 15 21.57 -16.53 -38.46
CA SER A 15 20.85 -16.07 -37.27
C SER A 15 21.49 -16.69 -36.01
N THR A 16 22.39 -15.96 -35.36
CA THR A 16 22.78 -16.25 -33.97
C THR A 16 21.68 -15.74 -33.04
N LEU A 17 20.76 -16.64 -32.68
CA LEU A 17 19.80 -16.46 -31.59
C LEU A 17 20.61 -16.42 -30.28
N MET A 18 20.89 -15.22 -29.77
CA MET A 18 21.48 -15.04 -28.46
C MET A 18 20.36 -15.22 -27.44
N SER A 19 20.19 -16.45 -26.96
CA SER A 19 19.33 -16.78 -25.83
C SER A 19 19.86 -16.05 -24.59
N LEU A 20 19.28 -14.87 -24.33
CA LEU A 20 19.36 -14.21 -23.04
C LEU A 20 18.79 -15.18 -22.00
N LEU A 21 19.69 -15.78 -21.24
CA LEU A 21 19.41 -16.48 -20.00
C LEU A 21 18.74 -15.48 -19.06
N THR A 22 17.42 -15.48 -19.06
CA THR A 22 16.61 -14.85 -18.02
C THR A 22 16.87 -15.62 -16.74
N ASN A 23 17.90 -15.22 -15.99
CA ASN A 23 18.04 -15.62 -14.59
C ASN A 23 16.76 -15.16 -13.88
N PRO A 24 15.94 -16.08 -13.33
CA PRO A 24 14.90 -15.69 -12.41
C PRO A 24 15.62 -15.26 -11.12
N SER A 25 15.98 -13.98 -11.03
CA SER A 25 16.38 -13.36 -9.78
C SER A 25 15.30 -13.69 -8.75
N GLY A 26 15.75 -14.33 -7.68
CA GLY A 26 14.95 -15.10 -6.74
C GLY A 26 13.57 -14.52 -6.45
N ALA A 27 12.55 -15.31 -6.77
CA ALA A 27 11.29 -15.25 -6.04
C ALA A 27 11.62 -15.63 -4.59
N ILE A 28 11.89 -14.63 -3.76
CA ILE A 28 11.78 -14.77 -2.30
C ILE A 28 10.34 -15.24 -2.10
N GLY A 29 10.18 -16.52 -1.77
CA GLY A 29 8.87 -17.16 -1.70
C GLY A 29 8.00 -16.39 -0.71
N GLN A 30 7.06 -15.59 -1.23
CA GLN A 30 5.95 -15.08 -0.43
C GLN A 30 5.26 -16.32 0.14
N SER A 31 5.45 -16.56 1.44
CA SER A 31 4.72 -17.59 2.16
C SER A 31 3.23 -17.36 1.94
N ALA A 32 2.51 -18.39 1.53
CA ALA A 32 1.07 -18.29 1.29
C ALA A 32 0.35 -17.76 2.54
N CYS A 33 -0.70 -16.96 2.33
CA CYS A 33 -1.53 -16.47 3.42
C CYS A 33 -2.06 -17.62 4.30
N GLY A 34 -2.03 -17.42 5.62
CA GLY A 34 -2.46 -18.40 6.60
C GLY A 34 -3.98 -18.62 6.64
N CYS A 35 -4.39 -19.71 7.31
CA CYS A 35 -5.79 -20.14 7.45
C CYS A 35 -6.39 -19.89 8.84
N THR A 36 -5.80 -19.00 9.64
CA THR A 36 -6.34 -18.70 10.98
C THR A 36 -7.49 -17.70 10.90
N GLN A 37 -8.37 -17.70 11.91
CA GLN A 37 -9.43 -16.68 12.03
C GLN A 37 -8.84 -15.27 12.15
N GLN A 38 -7.65 -15.14 12.73
CA GLN A 38 -6.96 -13.87 12.82
C GLN A 38 -6.49 -13.38 11.44
N ASP A 39 -5.90 -14.26 10.63
CA ASP A 39 -5.45 -13.90 9.29
C ASP A 39 -6.61 -13.44 8.41
N LYS A 40 -7.76 -14.14 8.49
CA LYS A 40 -8.99 -13.72 7.80
C LYS A 40 -9.46 -12.35 8.29
N LEU A 41 -9.51 -12.15 9.61
CA LEU A 41 -9.94 -10.88 10.22
C LEU A 41 -9.04 -9.72 9.79
N ASP A 42 -7.72 -9.93 9.78
CA ASP A 42 -6.74 -8.93 9.37
C ASP A 42 -6.91 -8.54 7.90
N VAL A 43 -7.07 -9.51 7.00
CA VAL A 43 -7.30 -9.28 5.57
C VAL A 43 -8.62 -8.55 5.34
N GLU A 44 -9.72 -9.01 5.94
CA GLU A 44 -11.03 -8.38 5.81
C GLU A 44 -11.03 -6.94 6.36
N SER A 45 -10.37 -6.71 7.50
CA SER A 45 -10.23 -5.38 8.05
C SER A 45 -9.38 -4.48 7.16
N ARG A 46 -8.26 -4.98 6.62
CA ARG A 46 -7.40 -4.18 5.75
C ARG A 46 -8.11 -3.83 4.44
N ILE A 47 -8.90 -4.74 3.87
CA ILE A 47 -9.76 -4.44 2.71
C ILE A 47 -10.72 -3.27 3.00
N LYS A 48 -11.35 -3.24 4.19
CA LYS A 48 -12.22 -2.10 4.58
C LYS A 48 -11.45 -0.80 4.66
N GLN A 49 -10.27 -0.82 5.28
CA GLN A 49 -9.39 0.35 5.40
C GLN A 49 -8.96 0.88 4.03
N VAL A 50 -8.46 -0.01 3.16
CA VAL A 50 -7.99 0.34 1.81
C VAL A 50 -9.13 0.89 0.95
N LYS A 51 -10.33 0.30 0.99
CA LYS A 51 -11.52 0.85 0.31
C LYS A 51 -11.88 2.24 0.84
N GLY A 52 -11.82 2.44 2.16
CA GLY A 52 -12.04 3.73 2.78
C GLY A 52 -11.02 4.78 2.32
N ALA A 53 -9.74 4.42 2.25
CA ALA A 53 -8.67 5.28 1.76
C ALA A 53 -8.86 5.66 0.28
N ILE A 54 -9.19 4.70 -0.60
CA ILE A 54 -9.45 4.99 -2.02
C ILE A 54 -10.61 5.98 -2.19
N GLN A 55 -11.72 5.78 -1.47
CA GLN A 55 -12.88 6.68 -1.52
C GLN A 55 -12.52 8.09 -1.03
N GLU A 56 -11.71 8.19 0.01
CA GLU A 56 -11.27 9.47 0.56
C GLU A 56 -10.33 10.19 -0.40
N LEU A 57 -9.39 9.46 -1.02
CA LEU A 57 -8.52 9.99 -2.06
C LEU A 57 -9.31 10.50 -3.27
N ASP A 58 -10.37 9.80 -3.69
CA ASP A 58 -11.26 10.28 -4.76
C ASP A 58 -11.93 11.62 -4.40
N ALA A 59 -12.38 11.76 -3.14
CA ALA A 59 -12.97 13.00 -2.66
C ALA A 59 -11.93 14.14 -2.61
N LEU A 60 -10.76 13.87 -2.02
CA LEU A 60 -9.67 14.85 -1.91
C LEU A 60 -9.13 15.27 -3.27
N VAL A 61 -8.93 14.34 -4.21
CA VAL A 61 -8.49 14.67 -5.57
C VAL A 61 -9.47 15.64 -6.23
N LYS A 62 -10.78 15.37 -6.15
CA LYS A 62 -11.80 16.26 -6.71
C LYS A 62 -11.79 17.64 -6.05
N GLU A 63 -11.64 17.68 -4.73
CA GLU A 63 -11.58 18.92 -3.97
C GLU A 63 -10.35 19.76 -4.37
N TRP A 64 -9.17 19.16 -4.37
CA TRP A 64 -7.92 19.84 -4.69
C TRP A 64 -7.85 20.28 -6.15
N GLU A 65 -8.31 19.45 -7.09
CA GLU A 65 -8.43 19.86 -8.50
C GLU A 65 -9.36 21.08 -8.66
N ALA A 66 -10.44 21.17 -7.88
CA ALA A 66 -11.31 22.35 -7.87
C ALA A 66 -10.61 23.59 -7.28
N ARG A 67 -9.82 23.41 -6.21
CA ARG A 67 -9.03 24.49 -5.61
C ARG A 67 -7.96 25.02 -6.57
N GLU A 68 -7.22 24.13 -7.23
CA GLU A 68 -6.21 24.50 -8.24
C GLU A 68 -6.85 25.23 -9.42
N LYS A 69 -8.01 24.75 -9.89
CA LYS A 69 -8.77 25.44 -10.94
C LYS A 69 -9.19 26.85 -10.52
N ALA A 70 -9.60 27.04 -9.27
CA ALA A 70 -9.98 28.35 -8.74
C ALA A 70 -8.77 29.29 -8.56
N ALA A 71 -7.61 28.74 -8.19
CA ALA A 71 -6.36 29.48 -8.05
C ALA A 71 -5.70 29.81 -9.40
N GLY A 72 -5.94 29.00 -10.44
CA GLY A 72 -5.34 29.14 -11.76
C GLY A 72 -3.96 28.49 -11.91
N GLU A 73 -3.48 27.80 -10.87
CA GLU A 73 -2.18 27.12 -10.85
C GLU A 73 -2.23 25.83 -9.99
N PRO A 74 -1.38 24.82 -10.27
CA PRO A 74 -1.28 23.62 -9.44
C PRO A 74 -0.63 23.93 -8.09
N PHE A 75 -1.02 23.20 -7.05
CA PHE A 75 -0.35 23.28 -5.75
C PHE A 75 0.78 22.25 -5.69
N ASP A 76 1.99 22.71 -5.39
CA ASP A 76 3.11 21.84 -5.05
C ASP A 76 2.87 21.16 -3.70
N LEU A 77 3.28 19.91 -3.58
CA LEU A 77 3.29 19.18 -2.32
C LEU A 77 4.38 19.74 -1.41
N ASP A 78 3.97 20.16 -0.23
CA ASP A 78 4.82 20.58 0.87
C ASP A 78 4.56 19.69 2.10
N PRO A 79 5.31 19.85 3.22
CA PRO A 79 5.08 19.07 4.42
C PRO A 79 3.65 19.20 4.99
N ASP A 80 3.04 20.38 4.91
CA ASP A 80 1.73 20.65 5.51
C ASP A 80 0.61 19.95 4.72
N SER A 81 0.56 20.15 3.41
CA SER A 81 -0.36 19.46 2.50
C SER A 81 -0.19 17.95 2.54
N LYS A 82 1.06 17.45 2.63
CA LYS A 82 1.32 16.02 2.81
C LYS A 82 0.72 15.50 4.12
N ASN A 83 0.93 16.21 5.23
CA ASN A 83 0.40 15.81 6.54
C ASN A 83 -1.13 15.85 6.55
N VAL A 84 -1.76 16.87 5.95
CA VAL A 84 -3.22 16.95 5.82
C VAL A 84 -3.79 15.72 5.12
N VAL A 85 -3.17 15.30 4.00
CA VAL A 85 -3.61 14.08 3.30
C VAL A 85 -3.38 12.84 4.17
N ALA A 86 -2.17 12.69 4.74
CA ALA A 86 -1.84 11.52 5.56
C ALA A 86 -2.74 11.37 6.81
N ASP A 87 -3.04 12.47 7.49
CA ASP A 87 -3.90 12.51 8.67
C ASP A 87 -5.35 12.18 8.31
N THR A 88 -5.84 12.74 7.20
CA THR A 88 -7.18 12.44 6.67
C THR A 88 -7.33 10.95 6.36
N LEU A 89 -6.34 10.34 5.68
CA LEU A 89 -6.33 8.91 5.40
C LEU A 89 -6.24 8.08 6.68
N THR A 90 -5.37 8.46 7.62
CA THR A 90 -5.21 7.78 8.91
C THR A 90 -6.52 7.77 9.68
N PHE A 91 -7.20 8.91 9.76
CA PHE A 91 -8.51 9.04 10.41
C PHE A 91 -9.55 8.15 9.72
N LYS A 92 -9.64 8.21 8.39
CA LYS A 92 -10.59 7.42 7.61
C LYS A 92 -10.39 5.92 7.81
N MET A 93 -9.15 5.45 7.69
CA MET A 93 -8.79 4.05 7.86
C MET A 93 -9.06 3.58 9.30
N ALA A 94 -8.71 4.39 10.31
CA ALA A 94 -8.97 4.06 11.70
C ALA A 94 -10.47 3.90 12.00
N GLY A 95 -11.33 4.72 11.39
CA GLY A 95 -12.78 4.68 11.60
C GLY A 95 -13.48 3.44 11.04
N VAL A 96 -12.87 2.73 10.08
CA VAL A 96 -13.45 1.53 9.45
C VAL A 96 -12.70 0.24 9.77
N ALA A 97 -11.57 0.34 10.47
CA ALA A 97 -10.77 -0.80 10.89
C ALA A 97 -11.50 -1.62 11.96
N ASP A 98 -11.32 -2.94 11.93
CA ASP A 98 -11.75 -3.80 13.02
C ASP A 98 -10.78 -3.58 14.20
N PRO A 99 -11.28 -3.32 15.42
CA PRO A 99 -10.42 -3.07 16.58
C PRO A 99 -9.57 -4.29 16.98
N ASN A 100 -9.95 -5.49 16.54
CA ASN A 100 -9.22 -6.73 16.83
C ASN A 100 -8.31 -7.19 15.68
N ALA A 101 -8.29 -6.46 14.57
CA ALA A 101 -7.35 -6.72 13.48
C ALA A 101 -5.96 -6.17 13.82
N ARG A 102 -4.92 -6.93 13.47
CA ARG A 102 -3.54 -6.46 13.53
C ARG A 102 -3.32 -5.40 12.47
N ARG A 103 -2.49 -4.40 12.79
CA ARG A 103 -2.13 -3.30 11.89
C ARG A 103 -0.64 -3.33 11.62
N PHE A 104 -0.28 -3.28 10.35
CA PHE A 104 1.10 -3.21 9.89
C PHE A 104 1.21 -2.06 8.90
N GLY A 105 2.31 -1.33 9.00
CA GLY A 105 2.68 -0.28 8.06
C GLY A 105 3.77 -0.75 7.10
N ALA A 106 3.95 0.04 6.06
CA ALA A 106 5.08 -0.03 5.17
C ALA A 106 5.43 1.39 4.73
N ASP A 107 6.67 1.58 4.27
CA ASP A 107 7.13 2.83 3.72
C ASP A 107 8.22 2.60 2.67
N THR A 108 8.28 3.49 1.70
CA THR A 108 9.42 3.64 0.79
C THR A 108 10.24 4.82 1.27
N ASP A 109 11.53 4.59 1.49
CA ASP A 109 12.43 5.65 1.97
C ASP A 109 12.99 6.51 0.82
N ARG A 110 13.79 7.52 1.18
CA ARG A 110 14.40 8.46 0.22
C ARG A 110 15.43 7.81 -0.71
N LYS A 111 15.91 6.61 -0.39
CA LYS A 111 16.80 5.81 -1.23
C LYS A 111 16.00 4.85 -2.13
N CYS A 112 14.67 5.02 -2.18
CA CYS A 112 13.72 4.14 -2.84
C CYS A 112 13.74 2.70 -2.29
N GLN A 113 14.16 2.51 -1.04
CA GLN A 113 14.11 1.20 -0.39
C GLN A 113 12.75 1.01 0.27
N VAL A 114 12.16 -0.17 0.04
CA VAL A 114 10.88 -0.56 0.63
C VAL A 114 11.12 -1.22 1.99
N HIS A 115 10.48 -0.68 3.02
CA HIS A 115 10.49 -1.19 4.38
C HIS A 115 9.09 -1.66 4.75
N ILE A 116 8.96 -2.95 5.05
CA ILE A 116 7.71 -3.53 5.55
C ILE A 116 7.87 -3.79 7.04
N SER A 117 6.83 -3.52 7.83
CA SER A 117 6.81 -3.88 9.26
C SER A 117 7.32 -5.31 9.48
N PRO A 118 8.36 -5.55 10.30
CA PRO A 118 8.96 -6.89 10.45
C PRO A 118 7.97 -7.97 10.90
N GLY A 119 6.97 -7.57 11.70
CA GLY A 119 5.90 -8.45 12.17
C GLY A 119 4.75 -8.67 11.20
N ALA A 120 4.77 -8.05 10.01
CA ALA A 120 3.70 -8.19 9.02
C ALA A 120 3.45 -9.66 8.69
N THR A 121 2.19 -10.07 8.78
CA THR A 121 1.79 -11.45 8.51
C THR A 121 1.99 -11.76 7.03
N PRO A 122 2.17 -13.05 6.67
CA PRO A 122 2.21 -13.46 5.27
C PRO A 122 1.05 -12.92 4.42
N CYS A 123 -0.16 -12.85 4.99
CA CYS A 123 -1.37 -12.36 4.33
C CYS A 123 -1.35 -10.87 4.00
N LEU A 124 -0.70 -10.05 4.83
CA LEU A 124 -0.67 -8.59 4.64
C LEU A 124 0.62 -8.13 3.98
N ARG A 125 1.73 -8.86 4.17
CA ARG A 125 3.05 -8.48 3.65
C ARG A 125 3.05 -8.29 2.15
N GLY A 126 2.53 -9.25 1.39
CA GLY A 126 2.51 -9.13 -0.09
C GLY A 126 1.67 -7.95 -0.59
N ALA A 127 0.61 -7.59 0.13
CA ALA A 127 -0.23 -6.45 -0.23
C ALA A 127 0.48 -5.11 0.05
N LEU A 128 1.20 -5.03 1.18
CA LEU A 128 2.04 -3.89 1.52
C LEU A 128 3.22 -3.73 0.54
N GLU A 129 3.85 -4.84 0.13
CA GLU A 129 4.89 -4.82 -0.90
C GLU A 129 4.38 -4.31 -2.24
N ASP A 130 3.19 -4.74 -2.67
CA ASP A 130 2.57 -4.28 -3.91
C ASP A 130 2.19 -2.79 -3.83
N HIS A 131 1.79 -2.30 -2.66
CA HIS A 131 1.56 -0.87 -2.40
C HIS A 131 2.86 -0.07 -2.58
N GLU A 132 3.90 -0.45 -1.83
CA GLU A 132 5.17 0.27 -1.83
C GLU A 132 5.91 0.15 -3.16
N ALA A 133 5.66 -0.88 -3.96
CA ALA A 133 6.21 -0.98 -5.32
C ALA A 133 5.79 0.21 -6.22
N VAL A 134 4.60 0.79 -6.00
CA VAL A 134 4.15 1.99 -6.70
C VAL A 134 5.04 3.18 -6.31
N HIS A 135 5.26 3.40 -5.01
CA HIS A 135 6.10 4.47 -4.51
C HIS A 135 7.57 4.31 -4.90
N ARG A 136 8.10 3.08 -4.86
CA ARG A 136 9.44 2.78 -5.33
C ARG A 136 9.61 3.16 -6.80
N THR A 137 8.66 2.77 -7.65
CA THR A 137 8.71 3.10 -9.09
C THR A 137 8.72 4.61 -9.31
N ALA A 138 7.87 5.35 -8.59
CA ALA A 138 7.84 6.81 -8.64
C ALA A 138 9.15 7.45 -8.15
N CYS A 139 9.72 6.91 -7.08
CA CYS A 139 10.99 7.35 -6.50
C CYS A 139 12.17 7.11 -7.47
N GLU A 140 12.28 5.92 -8.05
CA GLU A 140 13.32 5.56 -9.01
C GLU A 140 13.24 6.45 -10.27
N ALA A 141 12.04 6.64 -10.82
CA ALA A 141 11.83 7.53 -11.97
C ALA A 141 12.22 8.99 -11.68
N ALA A 142 11.96 9.47 -10.45
CA ALA A 142 12.35 10.81 -10.03
C ALA A 142 13.87 10.96 -9.86
N ARG A 143 14.58 9.91 -9.38
CA ARG A 143 16.04 9.90 -9.25
C ARG A 143 16.74 9.95 -10.61
N ASP A 144 16.27 9.15 -11.57
CA ASP A 144 16.86 9.10 -12.92
C ASP A 144 16.81 10.45 -13.65
N GLN A 145 15.78 11.25 -13.38
CA GLN A 145 15.63 12.60 -13.95
C GLN A 145 16.49 13.65 -13.23
N ARG A 146 17.04 13.32 -12.06
CA ARG A 146 17.67 14.27 -11.13
C ARG A 146 18.94 13.68 -10.46
N PRO A 147 19.97 13.29 -11.23
CA PRO A 147 21.14 12.57 -10.70
C PRO A 147 22.00 13.40 -9.73
N ILE A 148 22.03 14.74 -9.85
CA ILE A 148 22.81 15.62 -8.94
C ILE A 148 22.26 15.62 -7.52
N TYR A 149 20.99 15.25 -7.33
CA TYR A 149 20.29 15.32 -6.06
C TYR A 149 20.53 14.11 -5.14
N ASP A 150 21.18 13.06 -5.68
CA ASP A 150 21.61 11.87 -4.92
C ASP A 150 22.80 12.18 -3.99
N ILE A 151 23.58 13.23 -4.28
CA ILE A 151 24.79 13.61 -3.54
C ILE A 151 24.47 14.23 -2.16
N VAL A 152 23.28 14.83 -2.00
CA VAL A 152 22.93 15.57 -0.77
C VAL A 152 22.02 14.78 0.16
N GLY A 153 21.51 13.60 -0.23
CA GLY A 153 20.63 12.76 0.58
C GLY A 153 19.35 13.43 1.11
N ALA A 154 19.05 14.65 0.63
CA ALA A 154 18.20 15.59 1.36
C ALA A 154 16.79 15.73 0.77
N ILE A 155 16.55 15.35 -0.48
CA ILE A 155 15.27 15.64 -1.15
C ILE A 155 14.39 14.39 -1.20
N ASN A 156 13.29 14.44 -0.45
CA ASN A 156 12.17 13.53 -0.61
C ASN A 156 11.56 13.78 -2.00
N TRP A 157 11.53 12.75 -2.87
CA TRP A 157 11.05 12.85 -4.26
C TRP A 157 9.62 13.39 -4.37
N ARG A 158 8.85 13.28 -3.28
CA ARG A 158 7.48 13.76 -3.17
C ARG A 158 7.37 15.28 -3.05
N LEU A 159 8.36 15.99 -2.49
CA LEU A 159 8.26 17.43 -2.13
C LEU A 159 8.29 18.43 -3.32
N LYS A 160 8.22 17.92 -4.55
CA LYS A 160 8.02 18.71 -5.78
C LYS A 160 6.97 18.10 -6.71
N GLN A 161 6.24 17.11 -6.22
CA GLN A 161 5.08 16.56 -6.89
C GLN A 161 3.91 17.52 -6.66
N ARG A 162 2.99 17.64 -7.61
CA ARG A 162 1.70 18.31 -7.37
C ARG A 162 0.91 17.53 -6.31
N VAL A 163 0.20 18.23 -5.42
CA VAL A 163 -0.59 17.57 -4.34
C VAL A 163 -1.55 16.52 -4.92
N VAL A 164 -2.22 16.83 -6.03
CA VAL A 164 -3.12 15.91 -6.74
C VAL A 164 -2.40 14.67 -7.27
N ASP A 165 -1.18 14.81 -7.79
CA ASP A 165 -0.43 13.68 -8.33
C ASP A 165 0.06 12.76 -7.20
N TYR A 166 0.41 13.33 -6.04
CA TYR A 166 0.72 12.57 -4.83
C TYR A 166 -0.49 11.73 -4.39
N MET A 167 -1.69 12.32 -4.35
CA MET A 167 -2.90 11.58 -3.99
C MET A 167 -3.26 10.48 -5.01
N LYS A 168 -3.01 10.72 -6.31
CA LYS A 168 -3.19 9.70 -7.35
C LYS A 168 -2.19 8.54 -7.22
N GLU A 169 -0.95 8.84 -6.81
CA GLU A 169 0.07 7.82 -6.52
C GLU A 169 -0.33 6.95 -5.31
N GLU A 170 -0.72 7.55 -4.18
CA GLU A 170 -1.24 6.84 -3.00
C GLU A 170 -2.46 5.97 -3.37
N LYS A 171 -3.37 6.51 -4.20
CA LYS A 171 -4.54 5.77 -4.67
C LYS A 171 -4.13 4.55 -5.48
N ALA A 172 -3.15 4.67 -6.36
CA ALA A 172 -2.64 3.55 -7.15
C ALA A 172 -1.99 2.47 -6.25
N GLY A 173 -1.25 2.88 -5.21
CA GLY A 173 -0.73 1.97 -4.18
C GLY A 173 -1.84 1.19 -3.49
N TYR A 174 -2.88 1.88 -3.01
CA TYR A 174 -4.04 1.23 -2.39
C TYR A 174 -4.83 0.34 -3.34
N GLN A 175 -4.93 0.68 -4.63
CA GLN A 175 -5.57 -0.19 -5.62
C GLN A 175 -4.81 -1.52 -5.77
N LYS A 176 -3.48 -1.48 -5.83
CA LYS A 176 -2.65 -2.70 -5.89
C LYS A 176 -2.78 -3.52 -4.61
N GLU A 177 -2.81 -2.85 -3.47
CA GLU A 177 -3.05 -3.50 -2.19
C GLU A 177 -4.42 -4.22 -2.15
N LEU A 178 -5.48 -3.56 -2.63
CA LEU A 178 -6.83 -4.12 -2.69
C LEU A 178 -6.91 -5.35 -3.62
N GLU A 179 -6.27 -5.27 -4.80
CA GLU A 179 -6.17 -6.38 -5.74
C GLU A 179 -5.55 -7.62 -5.06
N ARG A 180 -4.41 -7.45 -4.37
CA ARG A 180 -3.74 -8.53 -3.64
C ARG A 180 -4.61 -9.08 -2.53
N LEU A 181 -5.13 -8.23 -1.64
CA LEU A 181 -5.92 -8.68 -0.48
C LEU A 181 -7.18 -9.44 -0.90
N THR A 182 -7.82 -9.01 -1.99
CA THR A 182 -9.01 -9.71 -2.52
C THR A 182 -8.64 -11.10 -3.01
N LYS A 183 -7.49 -11.25 -3.70
CA LYS A 183 -6.97 -12.54 -4.12
C LYS A 183 -6.62 -13.44 -2.93
N GLU A 184 -5.96 -12.91 -1.90
CA GLU A 184 -5.63 -13.65 -0.68
C GLU A 184 -6.90 -14.12 0.05
N LEU A 185 -7.90 -13.24 0.19
CA LEU A 185 -9.18 -13.61 0.81
C LEU A 185 -9.91 -14.72 0.03
N ASP A 186 -9.90 -14.65 -1.30
CA ASP A 186 -10.52 -15.68 -2.14
C ASP A 186 -9.74 -17.00 -2.11
N GLN A 187 -8.42 -16.94 -2.01
CA GLN A 187 -7.59 -18.13 -1.77
C GLN A 187 -7.87 -18.75 -0.40
N GLN A 188 -8.01 -17.94 0.66
CA GLN A 188 -8.40 -18.41 1.98
C GLN A 188 -9.75 -19.13 1.92
N LYS A 189 -10.77 -18.55 1.27
CA LYS A 189 -12.09 -19.19 1.11
C LYS A 189 -12.02 -20.54 0.40
N LYS A 190 -11.15 -20.69 -0.60
CA LYS A 190 -10.99 -21.92 -1.39
C LYS A 190 -10.18 -22.98 -0.66
N ASN A 191 -9.10 -22.59 0.01
CA ASN A 191 -8.07 -23.52 0.48
C ASN A 191 -8.16 -23.80 1.98
N CYS A 192 -8.77 -22.92 2.76
CA CYS A 192 -8.92 -23.09 4.20
C CYS A 192 -10.22 -23.85 4.52
N LYS A 193 -10.16 -25.18 4.45
CA LYS A 193 -11.29 -26.09 4.77
C LYS A 193 -11.84 -25.91 6.20
N THR A 194 -11.01 -25.41 7.11
CA THR A 194 -11.41 -25.08 8.48
C THR A 194 -10.59 -23.88 8.93
N VAL A 195 -11.24 -22.73 9.11
CA VAL A 195 -10.59 -21.56 9.69
C VAL A 195 -10.40 -21.83 11.19
N THR A 196 -9.16 -22.06 11.61
CA THR A 196 -8.86 -22.41 13.01
C THR A 196 -8.96 -21.17 13.91
N LYS A 197 -9.28 -21.38 15.20
CA LYS A 197 -9.60 -20.35 16.20
C LYS A 197 -8.61 -19.16 16.21
N LEU A 198 -9.10 -18.00 16.67
CA LEU A 198 -8.31 -16.78 16.90
C LEU A 198 -7.02 -17.07 17.70
N ASP A 199 -5.96 -16.33 17.40
CA ASP A 199 -4.71 -16.40 18.15
C ASP A 199 -4.96 -16.12 19.65
N PRO A 200 -4.42 -16.93 20.59
CA PRO A 200 -4.59 -16.71 22.02
C PRO A 200 -4.14 -15.33 22.53
N SER A 201 -3.16 -14.69 21.89
CA SER A 201 -2.74 -13.31 22.19
C SER A 201 -3.86 -12.32 21.86
N MET A 202 -4.47 -12.44 20.68
CA MET A 202 -5.58 -11.59 20.28
C MET A 202 -6.85 -11.89 21.06
N GLN A 203 -7.10 -13.14 21.41
CA GLN A 203 -8.23 -13.48 22.27
C GLN A 203 -8.11 -12.83 23.66
N ARG A 204 -6.88 -12.70 24.18
CA ARG A 204 -6.61 -11.95 25.42
C ARG A 204 -6.76 -10.44 25.24
N GLN A 205 -6.24 -9.90 24.14
CA GLN A 205 -6.37 -8.47 23.85
C GLN A 205 -7.84 -8.06 23.65
N MET A 206 -8.64 -8.87 22.96
CA MET A 206 -10.09 -8.66 22.78
C MET A 206 -10.84 -8.67 24.12
N LYS A 207 -10.53 -9.62 25.02
CA LYS A 207 -11.07 -9.62 26.39
C LYS A 207 -10.68 -8.35 27.15
N GLY A 208 -9.44 -7.90 27.00
CA GLY A 208 -8.95 -6.65 27.61
C GLY A 208 -9.67 -5.41 27.09
N ALA A 209 -9.88 -5.32 25.76
CA ALA A 209 -10.55 -4.22 25.10
C ALA A 209 -12.03 -4.14 25.48
N MET A 210 -12.76 -5.27 25.48
CA MET A 210 -14.15 -5.31 25.95
C MET A 210 -14.27 -4.87 27.41
N ALA A 211 -13.40 -5.38 28.29
CA ALA A 211 -13.39 -4.96 29.69
C ALA A 211 -13.07 -3.45 29.84
N GLN A 212 -12.24 -2.86 28.97
CA GLN A 212 -11.98 -1.43 28.97
C GLN A 212 -13.17 -0.61 28.48
N GLN A 213 -13.86 -1.08 27.45
CA GLN A 213 -15.07 -0.44 26.94
C GLN A 213 -16.19 -0.45 27.99
N GLU A 214 -16.40 -1.57 28.67
CA GLU A 214 -17.34 -1.67 29.80
C GLU A 214 -16.98 -0.70 30.94
N ARG A 215 -15.68 -0.56 31.25
CA ARG A 215 -15.20 0.41 32.24
C ARG A 215 -15.52 1.85 31.83
N LEU A 216 -15.29 2.21 30.57
CA LEU A 216 -15.58 3.55 30.03
C LEU A 216 -17.07 3.82 30.01
N GLN A 217 -17.89 2.86 29.58
CA GLN A 217 -19.35 2.99 29.57
C GLN A 217 -19.91 3.13 30.99
N SER A 218 -19.38 2.36 31.94
CA SER A 218 -19.73 2.50 33.36
C SER A 218 -19.31 3.87 33.93
N ALA A 219 -18.13 4.38 33.56
CA ALA A 219 -17.68 5.71 33.97
C ALA A 219 -18.56 6.82 33.39
N SER A 220 -18.90 6.73 32.10
CA SER A 220 -19.84 7.64 31.45
C SER A 220 -21.20 7.65 32.13
N ASN A 221 -21.75 6.47 32.43
CA ASN A 221 -23.05 6.36 33.12
C ASN A 221 -23.02 6.97 34.53
N ARG A 222 -21.90 6.84 35.26
CA ARG A 222 -21.71 7.50 36.56
C ARG A 222 -21.70 9.02 36.42
N LEU A 223 -20.98 9.56 35.43
CA LEU A 223 -20.93 11.01 35.18
C LEU A 223 -22.31 11.56 34.80
N THR A 224 -23.05 10.86 33.93
CA THR A 224 -24.42 11.25 33.57
C THR A 224 -25.34 11.25 34.79
N LYS A 225 -25.27 10.22 35.64
CA LYS A 225 -26.07 10.14 36.86
C LYS A 225 -25.72 11.25 37.86
N TYR A 226 -24.44 11.57 38.02
CA TYR A 226 -23.99 12.70 38.83
C TYR A 226 -24.52 14.04 38.29
N GLY A 227 -24.43 14.28 36.99
CA GLY A 227 -24.97 15.48 36.36
C GLY A 227 -26.48 15.62 36.49
N GLN A 228 -27.23 14.51 36.46
CA GLN A 228 -28.67 14.50 36.73
C GLN A 228 -29.02 14.76 38.19
N SER A 229 -28.16 14.37 39.14
CA SER A 229 -28.39 14.61 40.58
C SER A 229 -28.01 16.03 41.05
N LEU A 230 -27.37 16.82 40.19
CA LEU A 230 -26.96 18.19 40.46
C LEU A 230 -27.90 19.25 39.86
N ASN A 231 -28.93 18.79 39.12
CA ASN A 231 -30.06 19.59 38.63
C ASN A 231 -31.33 19.23 39.41
#